data_AF-A0A956D745-F1
#
_entry.id   AF-A0A956D745-F1
#
_cell.length_a   1.000
_cell.length_b   1.000
_cell.length_c   1.000
_cell.angle_alpha   90.00
_cell.angle_beta   90.00
_cell.angle_gamma   90.00
#
_symmetry.space_group_name_H-M   'P 1'
#
loop_
_entity.id
_entity.type
_entity.pdbx_description
1 polymer ?
#
loop_
_entity_poly.entity_id
_entity_poly.type
_entity_poly.pdbx_seq_one_letter_code
_entity_poly.pdbx_strand_id
1 'polypeptide(L)'
;MLRSRVLFVLATIADARDRAEARRAVYDRLDPLAGGMIRSRVEAAVSRAALDDPSGGDDDAHVHRLAFLALQGVDDGAHHGPDEVKRRYEEARKGLREPARFTPTIVGLGGALAVGLGALFLAWWIVRPPSALRERAPERADAFEVGGRPLSGPPEVRALFENVLPAWVVALDRRRVAREEGSDAGEVAALEAATQTLLTRSRAALGDDVTSFLHAVIDQARTLVEDDEAPATDSHLRSLDALDQALAERGLGYYVDAEVLSRRTGGPGRHRVYLSTFTVEHVARYRSDDEQVRVLRLRRLDRLAIARGVLGFTREQVRDALVLEERIETHLVDFVLPSLAEGAGMPLFDEGPGAEGPWVRELELTVGEDARALASTLSPDALALGELLGRRKALLDGWQARFPDFRIARPRGFDFEAESYSALQNRVPRDQWRELESIASDLRDDDVRRAYVALEDAFAGSIERHEAQHRLDYAADVMRRDLPALHERLGSPFPAEGVRDDRAWSRIAETSAYLSELARAPEVAKVNLALFGRHLFTRRAWGTAESASVLVIYEGLARHLAIETSPLLVRRRVDREALARLHLALRAKPAAELARAARALWEELFGAPLPNLERLPDPAPLPEE
;
A
#
# COMPACT_ATOMS: atom_id res chain seq x y z
N MET A 1 10.20 -11.06 41.57
CA MET A 1 10.63 -9.85 42.30
C MET A 1 9.69 -8.65 42.09
N LEU A 2 9.28 -8.32 40.86
CA LEU A 2 8.39 -7.17 40.63
C LEU A 2 7.01 -7.34 41.29
N ARG A 3 6.39 -8.53 41.16
CA ARG A 3 5.09 -8.86 41.79
C ARG A 3 5.08 -8.67 43.30
N SER A 4 6.12 -9.12 44.02
CA SER A 4 6.21 -8.96 45.47
C SER A 4 6.37 -7.50 45.90
N ARG A 5 7.00 -6.65 45.09
CA ARG A 5 7.11 -5.21 45.32
C ARG A 5 5.80 -4.47 45.06
N VAL A 6 5.09 -4.82 43.99
CA VAL A 6 3.75 -4.29 43.71
C VAL A 6 2.78 -4.67 44.84
N LEU A 7 2.79 -5.94 45.29
CA LEU A 7 2.00 -6.39 46.45
C LEU A 7 2.36 -5.63 47.72
N PHE A 8 3.66 -5.41 47.99
CA PHE A 8 4.11 -4.62 49.14
C PHE A 8 3.61 -3.17 49.10
N VAL A 9 3.68 -2.52 47.94
CA VAL A 9 3.17 -1.15 47.76
C VAL A 9 1.66 -1.09 47.97
N LEU A 10 0.91 -2.00 47.35
CA LEU A 10 -0.55 -2.08 47.50
C LEU A 10 -0.96 -2.29 48.96
N ALA A 11 -0.30 -3.21 49.67
CA ALA A 11 -0.57 -3.45 51.08
C ALA A 11 -0.25 -2.21 51.93
N THR A 12 0.94 -1.63 51.74
CA THR A 12 1.39 -0.44 52.49
C THR A 12 0.40 0.72 52.36
N ILE A 13 -0.17 0.93 51.17
CA ILE A 13 -1.18 1.97 50.93
C ILE A 13 -2.55 1.57 51.53
N ALA A 14 -2.96 0.30 51.39
CA ALA A 14 -4.24 -0.20 51.90
C ALA A 14 -4.37 -0.15 53.44
N ASP A 15 -3.25 -0.25 54.16
CA ASP A 15 -3.21 -0.24 55.63
C ASP A 15 -3.03 1.15 56.25
N ALA A 16 -2.66 2.15 55.44
CA ALA A 16 -2.35 3.48 55.92
C ALA A 16 -3.62 4.25 56.28
N ARG A 17 -3.55 5.02 57.37
CA ARG A 17 -4.60 6.00 57.72
C ARG A 17 -4.57 7.22 56.79
N ASP A 18 -3.37 7.70 56.45
CA ASP A 18 -3.14 8.70 55.41
C ASP A 18 -2.49 8.03 54.18
N ARG A 19 -3.31 7.79 53.15
CA ARG A 19 -2.90 7.05 51.95
C ARG A 19 -2.05 7.91 51.02
N ALA A 20 -2.27 9.23 51.02
CA ALA A 20 -1.50 10.15 50.19
C ALA A 20 -0.06 10.29 50.72
N GLU A 21 0.11 10.31 52.03
CA GLU A 21 1.43 10.24 52.67
C GLU A 21 2.10 8.88 52.43
N ALA A 22 1.40 7.76 52.66
CA ALA A 22 1.95 6.42 52.46
C ALA A 22 2.36 6.17 51.00
N ARG A 23 1.59 6.67 50.03
CA ARG A 23 1.90 6.59 48.60
C ARG A 23 3.20 7.32 48.27
N ARG A 24 3.41 8.54 48.79
CA ARG A 24 4.67 9.28 48.62
C ARG A 24 5.83 8.53 49.27
N ALA A 25 5.69 8.17 50.54
CA ALA A 25 6.74 7.53 51.32
C ALA A 25 7.18 6.16 50.75
N VAL A 26 6.25 5.36 50.20
CA VAL A 26 6.58 4.04 49.65
C VAL A 26 7.21 4.17 48.26
N TYR A 27 6.78 5.13 47.43
CA TYR A 27 7.37 5.35 46.12
C TYR A 27 8.77 5.98 46.19
N ASP A 28 9.02 6.87 47.15
CA ASP A 28 10.35 7.45 47.40
C ASP A 28 11.39 6.39 47.83
N ARG A 29 10.92 5.26 48.35
CA ARG A 29 11.77 4.12 48.76
C ARG A 29 11.97 3.09 47.65
N LEU A 30 11.33 3.22 46.49
CA LEU A 30 11.52 2.32 45.37
C LEU A 30 12.84 2.59 44.65
N ASP A 31 13.35 1.56 44.00
CA ASP A 31 14.53 1.65 43.15
C ASP A 31 14.25 2.55 41.94
N PRO A 32 15.07 3.57 41.63
CA PRO A 32 14.88 4.45 40.47
C PRO A 32 14.70 3.71 39.14
N LEU A 33 15.37 2.56 38.97
CA LEU A 33 15.33 1.78 37.73
C LEU A 33 14.05 0.95 37.59
N ALA A 34 13.40 0.60 38.70
CA ALA A 34 12.15 -0.20 38.70
C ALA A 34 10.92 0.61 39.14
N GLY A 35 11.10 1.83 39.65
CA GLY A 35 10.05 2.65 40.24
C GLY A 35 8.92 2.96 39.26
N GLY A 36 9.27 3.31 38.02
CA GLY A 36 8.28 3.56 36.95
C GLY A 36 7.43 2.32 36.64
N MET A 37 8.07 1.16 36.47
CA MET A 37 7.35 -0.10 36.20
C MET A 37 6.48 -0.56 37.37
N ILE A 38 6.96 -0.44 38.61
CA ILE A 38 6.20 -0.81 39.80
C ILE A 38 4.99 0.12 39.95
N ARG A 39 5.18 1.43 39.78
CA ARG A 39 4.10 2.43 39.84
C ARG A 39 3.03 2.18 38.77
N SER A 40 3.44 2.01 37.52
CA SER A 40 2.51 1.71 36.42
C SER A 40 1.69 0.44 36.68
N ARG A 41 2.29 -0.62 37.24
CA ARG A 41 1.54 -1.84 37.58
C ARG A 41 0.63 -1.70 38.79
N VAL A 42 1.00 -0.89 39.79
CA VAL A 42 0.11 -0.55 40.91
C VAL A 42 -1.09 0.24 40.38
N GLU A 43 -0.86 1.27 39.56
CA GLU A 43 -1.91 2.10 38.96
C GLU A 43 -2.86 1.25 38.10
N ALA A 44 -2.33 0.40 37.21
CA ALA A 44 -3.14 -0.49 36.39
C ALA A 44 -3.97 -1.49 37.23
N ALA A 45 -3.40 -2.04 38.32
CA ALA A 45 -4.12 -2.97 39.20
C ALA A 45 -5.25 -2.26 39.97
N VAL A 46 -5.01 -1.04 40.45
CA VAL A 46 -6.00 -0.21 41.16
C VAL A 46 -7.10 0.25 40.20
N SER A 47 -6.76 0.71 38.99
CA SER A 47 -7.76 1.11 37.99
C SER A 47 -8.66 -0.05 37.58
N ARG A 48 -8.10 -1.26 37.42
CA ARG A 48 -8.90 -2.46 37.14
C ARG A 48 -9.84 -2.79 38.30
N ALA A 49 -9.31 -2.83 39.53
CA ALA A 49 -10.12 -3.09 40.72
C ALA A 49 -11.24 -2.05 40.92
N ALA A 50 -11.00 -0.79 40.54
CA ALA A 50 -12.01 0.27 40.60
C ALA A 50 -13.11 0.10 39.54
N LEU A 51 -12.80 -0.45 38.36
CA LEU A 51 -13.78 -0.74 37.31
C LEU A 51 -14.62 -1.98 37.64
N ASP A 52 -14.03 -2.95 38.34
CA ASP A 52 -14.66 -4.22 38.69
C ASP A 52 -15.44 -4.18 40.02
N ASP A 53 -15.47 -3.04 40.73
CA ASP A 53 -16.22 -2.84 41.98
C ASP A 53 -17.61 -2.19 41.73
N PRO A 54 -18.70 -2.98 41.66
CA PRO A 54 -20.05 -2.46 41.48
C PRO A 54 -20.64 -1.83 42.75
N SER A 55 -19.96 -1.96 43.91
CA SER A 55 -20.48 -1.49 45.19
C SER A 55 -20.35 0.02 45.39
N GLY A 56 -19.59 0.72 44.54
CA GLY A 56 -19.39 2.16 44.60
C GLY A 56 -18.79 2.61 45.95
N GLY A 57 -18.03 1.73 46.61
CA GLY A 57 -17.42 2.02 47.89
C GLY A 57 -16.41 3.15 47.75
N ASP A 58 -16.73 4.34 48.25
CA ASP A 58 -15.88 5.54 48.24
C ASP A 58 -14.61 5.41 49.12
N ASP A 59 -14.31 4.21 49.62
CA ASP A 59 -13.15 3.91 50.45
C ASP A 59 -11.98 3.41 49.58
N ASP A 60 -11.02 4.31 49.32
CA ASP A 60 -9.78 4.02 48.58
C ASP A 60 -9.01 2.80 49.12
N ALA A 61 -9.12 2.46 50.42
CA ALA A 61 -8.52 1.22 50.92
C ALA A 61 -9.20 -0.05 50.40
N HIS A 62 -10.50 -0.02 50.15
CA HIS A 62 -11.23 -1.16 49.60
C HIS A 62 -10.67 -1.54 48.23
N VAL A 63 -10.51 -0.55 47.34
CA VAL A 63 -9.95 -0.74 45.98
C VAL A 63 -8.52 -1.28 46.03
N HIS A 64 -7.67 -0.76 46.92
CA HIS A 64 -6.30 -1.25 47.05
C HIS A 64 -6.22 -2.69 47.61
N ARG A 65 -7.17 -3.10 48.47
CA ARG A 65 -7.29 -4.49 48.95
C ARG A 65 -7.77 -5.43 47.85
N LEU A 66 -8.74 -5.01 47.04
CA LEU A 66 -9.18 -5.76 45.85
C LEU A 66 -8.03 -5.95 44.85
N ALA A 67 -7.32 -4.86 44.51
CA ALA A 67 -6.15 -4.93 43.64
C ALA A 67 -5.06 -5.87 44.17
N PHE A 68 -4.84 -5.88 45.50
CA PHE A 68 -3.90 -6.80 46.15
C PHE A 68 -4.33 -8.26 46.01
N LEU A 69 -5.60 -8.58 46.32
CA LEU A 69 -6.15 -9.95 46.23
C LEU A 69 -6.16 -10.48 44.80
N ALA A 70 -6.56 -9.65 43.83
CA ALA A 70 -6.52 -9.95 42.41
C ALA A 70 -5.10 -10.26 41.94
N LEU A 71 -4.12 -9.43 42.32
CA LEU A 71 -2.72 -9.64 41.96
C LEU A 71 -2.11 -10.87 42.67
N GLN A 72 -2.61 -11.26 43.84
CA GLN A 72 -2.21 -12.49 44.52
C GLN A 72 -2.86 -13.74 43.90
N GLY A 73 -3.90 -13.57 43.08
CA GLY A 73 -4.65 -14.67 42.47
C GLY A 73 -5.57 -15.37 43.46
N VAL A 74 -5.97 -14.67 44.52
CA VAL A 74 -6.87 -15.17 45.58
C VAL A 74 -8.27 -14.56 45.41
N ASP A 75 -8.46 -13.73 44.39
CA ASP A 75 -9.77 -13.21 44.01
C ASP A 75 -10.52 -14.25 43.16
N ASP A 76 -11.75 -14.57 43.56
CA ASP A 76 -12.65 -15.52 42.90
C ASP A 76 -13.64 -14.82 41.95
N GLY A 77 -13.52 -13.50 41.77
CA GLY A 77 -14.37 -12.71 40.88
C GLY A 77 -15.80 -12.54 41.38
N ALA A 78 -16.07 -12.93 42.63
CA ALA A 78 -17.35 -12.71 43.28
C ALA A 78 -17.37 -11.35 43.99
N HIS A 79 -18.50 -10.65 43.94
CA HIS A 79 -18.65 -9.35 44.57
C HIS A 79 -18.81 -9.49 46.09
N HIS A 80 -17.72 -9.30 46.82
CA HIS A 80 -17.69 -9.38 48.29
C HIS A 80 -17.85 -7.99 48.92
N GLY A 81 -18.64 -7.90 49.98
CA GLY A 81 -18.76 -6.65 50.73
C GLY A 81 -17.45 -6.21 51.41
N PRO A 82 -17.33 -4.93 51.82
CA PRO A 82 -16.09 -4.35 52.35
C PRO A 82 -15.45 -5.12 53.52
N ASP A 83 -16.27 -5.67 54.42
CA ASP A 83 -15.80 -6.42 55.59
C ASP A 83 -15.19 -7.79 55.20
N GLU A 84 -15.77 -8.45 54.20
CA GLU A 84 -15.27 -9.74 53.71
C GLU A 84 -13.98 -9.57 52.91
N VAL A 85 -13.91 -8.53 52.06
CA VAL A 85 -12.67 -8.14 51.36
C VAL A 85 -11.56 -7.82 52.36
N LYS A 86 -11.88 -7.09 53.44
CA LYS A 86 -10.91 -6.78 54.50
C LYS A 86 -10.40 -8.04 55.21
N ARG A 87 -11.29 -8.97 55.57
CA ARG A 87 -10.92 -10.24 56.22
C ARG A 87 -9.99 -11.08 55.34
N ARG A 88 -10.32 -11.24 54.06
CA ARG A 88 -9.51 -11.99 53.09
C ARG A 88 -8.16 -11.33 52.83
N TYR A 89 -8.14 -10.02 52.72
CA TYR A 89 -6.91 -9.24 52.61
C TYR A 89 -6.00 -9.43 53.82
N GLU A 90 -6.52 -9.32 55.04
CA GLU A 90 -5.75 -9.52 56.27
C GLU A 90 -5.16 -10.92 56.38
N GLU A 91 -5.88 -11.95 55.91
CA GLU A 91 -5.39 -13.32 55.83
C GLU A 91 -4.27 -13.47 54.79
N ALA A 92 -4.49 -12.96 53.58
CA ALA A 92 -3.55 -13.06 52.47
C ALA A 92 -2.25 -12.25 52.69
N ARG A 93 -2.34 -11.13 53.41
CA ARG A 93 -1.22 -10.25 53.76
C ARG A 93 -0.23 -10.87 54.76
N LYS A 94 -0.65 -11.81 55.63
CA LYS A 94 0.21 -12.38 56.69
C LYS A 94 1.53 -12.99 56.19
N GLY A 95 1.59 -13.39 54.91
CA GLY A 95 2.80 -13.91 54.26
C GLY A 95 3.72 -12.88 53.61
N LEU A 96 3.34 -11.60 53.56
CA LEU A 96 4.06 -10.57 52.81
C LEU A 96 5.26 -10.04 53.62
N ARG A 97 6.47 -10.20 53.07
CA ARG A 97 7.70 -9.63 53.62
C ARG A 97 8.14 -8.40 52.83
N GLU A 98 8.73 -7.43 53.51
CA GLU A 98 9.35 -6.27 52.84
C GLU A 98 10.47 -6.76 51.90
N PRO A 99 10.45 -6.39 50.61
CA PRO A 99 11.46 -6.81 49.66
C PRO A 99 12.82 -6.17 49.97
N ALA A 100 13.88 -6.97 50.00
CA ALA A 100 15.25 -6.49 50.25
C ALA A 100 15.69 -5.39 49.25
N ARG A 101 16.39 -4.36 49.75
CA ARG A 101 17.01 -3.31 48.93
C ARG A 101 18.14 -3.92 48.09
N PHE A 102 18.31 -3.46 46.85
CA PHE A 102 19.46 -3.87 46.02
C PHE A 102 20.75 -3.35 46.66
N THR A 103 21.71 -4.24 46.91
CA THR A 103 23.05 -3.87 47.34
C THR A 103 23.77 -3.14 46.19
N PRO A 104 24.52 -2.05 46.46
CA PRO A 104 25.14 -1.20 45.44
C PRO A 104 26.13 -1.91 44.49
N THR A 105 26.52 -3.15 44.81
CA THR A 105 27.42 -3.97 43.99
C THR A 105 26.80 -4.46 42.67
N ILE A 106 25.46 -4.56 42.57
CA ILE A 106 24.77 -5.04 41.35
C ILE A 106 24.65 -3.93 40.28
N VAL A 107 24.66 -2.65 40.69
CA VAL A 107 24.55 -1.50 39.79
C VAL A 107 25.81 -1.31 38.93
N GLY A 108 26.99 -1.64 39.47
CA GLY A 108 28.26 -1.54 38.74
C GLY A 108 28.41 -2.57 37.61
N LEU A 109 27.92 -3.80 37.80
CA LEU A 109 27.99 -4.84 36.76
C LEU A 109 26.94 -4.62 35.65
N GLY A 110 25.76 -4.11 36.02
CA GLY A 110 24.71 -3.75 35.06
C GLY A 110 25.07 -2.57 34.17
N GLY A 111 25.77 -1.56 34.70
CA GLY A 111 26.23 -0.39 33.93
C GLY A 111 27.22 -0.75 32.82
N ALA A 112 28.19 -1.63 33.11
CA ALA A 112 29.15 -2.07 32.10
C ALA A 112 28.50 -2.94 31.01
N LEU A 113 27.54 -3.79 31.39
CA LEU A 113 26.79 -4.60 30.43
C LEU A 113 25.85 -3.74 29.56
N ALA A 114 25.23 -2.70 30.14
CA ALA A 114 24.36 -1.77 29.43
C ALA A 114 25.13 -0.88 28.45
N VAL A 115 26.35 -0.46 28.77
CA VAL A 115 27.22 0.27 27.84
C VAL A 115 27.72 -0.64 26.72
N GLY A 116 28.09 -1.89 27.03
CA GLY A 116 28.47 -2.88 26.02
C GLY A 116 27.33 -3.26 25.08
N LEU A 117 26.13 -3.50 25.63
CA LEU A 117 24.91 -3.73 24.84
C LEU A 117 24.48 -2.47 24.09
N GLY A 118 24.66 -1.29 24.67
CA GLY A 118 24.38 -0.01 24.01
C GLY A 118 25.29 0.25 22.83
N ALA A 119 26.59 -0.06 22.94
CA ALA A 119 27.55 0.06 21.84
C ALA A 119 27.31 -0.99 20.74
N LEU A 120 26.93 -2.22 21.12
CA LEU A 120 26.51 -3.26 20.17
C LEU A 120 25.18 -2.92 19.50
N PHE A 121 24.23 -2.35 20.25
CA PHE A 121 22.96 -1.85 19.72
C PHE A 121 23.21 -0.68 18.77
N LEU A 122 24.07 0.27 19.11
CA LEU A 122 24.44 1.40 18.25
C LEU A 122 25.20 0.93 16.99
N ALA A 123 26.11 -0.02 17.11
CA ALA A 123 26.80 -0.62 15.97
C ALA A 123 25.85 -1.44 15.09
N TRP A 124 24.91 -2.17 15.69
CA TRP A 124 23.82 -2.85 14.98
C TRP A 124 22.90 -1.85 14.28
N TRP A 125 22.58 -0.72 14.92
CA TRP A 125 21.79 0.39 14.38
C TRP A 125 22.51 1.10 13.22
N ILE A 126 23.84 1.25 13.29
CA ILE A 126 24.67 1.84 12.21
C ILE A 126 24.78 0.89 11.02
N VAL A 127 24.83 -0.43 11.25
CA VAL A 127 24.97 -1.45 10.19
C VAL A 127 23.60 -1.90 9.66
N ARG A 128 22.52 -1.68 10.41
CA ARG A 128 21.11 -1.97 10.09
C ARG A 128 20.21 -0.89 10.69
N PRO A 129 20.12 0.31 10.09
CA PRO A 129 19.22 1.34 10.59
C PRO A 129 17.78 0.80 10.59
N PRO A 130 16.96 1.09 11.63
CA PRO A 130 15.57 0.70 11.64
C PRO A 130 14.85 1.44 10.52
N SER A 131 14.40 0.72 9.49
CA SER A 131 13.46 1.26 8.48
C SER A 131 12.03 1.44 9.02
N ALA A 132 11.90 1.65 10.34
CA ALA A 132 10.66 1.78 11.06
C ALA A 132 10.45 3.24 11.47
N LEU A 133 9.24 3.73 11.22
CA LEU A 133 8.95 5.06 10.69
C LEU A 133 9.22 5.09 9.20
N ARG A 134 8.30 5.68 8.42
CA ARG A 134 8.61 6.10 7.07
C ARG A 134 9.78 7.10 7.15
N GLU A 135 11.02 6.64 7.24
CA GLU A 135 12.19 7.42 6.80
C GLU A 135 12.08 7.51 5.28
N ARG A 136 11.01 8.18 4.85
CA ARG A 136 10.92 8.83 3.57
C ARG A 136 12.22 9.62 3.49
N ALA A 137 13.00 9.34 2.44
CA ALA A 137 14.21 10.08 2.15
C ALA A 137 13.96 11.58 2.43
N PRO A 138 14.95 12.30 3.00
CA PRO A 138 14.77 13.70 3.34
C PRO A 138 14.22 14.45 2.12
N GLU A 139 13.23 15.31 2.37
CA GLU A 139 12.64 16.10 1.30
C GLU A 139 13.69 17.05 0.74
N ARG A 140 13.73 17.18 -0.60
CA ARG A 140 14.70 18.02 -1.29
C ARG A 140 14.05 18.75 -2.47
N ALA A 141 14.49 19.99 -2.70
CA ALA A 141 13.95 20.85 -3.76
C ALA A 141 14.31 20.34 -5.17
N ASP A 142 15.45 19.69 -5.32
CA ASP A 142 15.99 19.19 -6.59
C ASP A 142 15.66 17.69 -6.84
N ALA A 143 14.66 17.14 -6.12
CA ALA A 143 14.30 15.73 -6.24
C ALA A 143 13.92 15.33 -7.68
N PHE A 144 13.33 16.25 -8.44
CA PHE A 144 12.91 16.02 -9.82
C PHE A 144 14.10 15.94 -10.79
N GLU A 145 15.24 16.55 -10.44
CA GLU A 145 16.47 16.55 -11.21
C GLU A 145 17.42 15.42 -10.82
N VAL A 146 17.50 15.06 -9.54
CA VAL A 146 18.49 14.08 -9.06
C VAL A 146 17.90 12.78 -8.53
N GLY A 147 16.59 12.72 -8.28
CA GLY A 147 15.90 11.61 -7.64
C GLY A 147 15.69 11.83 -6.13
N GLY A 148 14.87 10.98 -5.51
CA GLY A 148 14.51 11.07 -4.09
C GLY A 148 13.14 11.70 -3.85
N ARG A 149 12.93 12.31 -2.68
CA ARG A 149 11.62 12.80 -2.27
C ARG A 149 11.49 14.32 -2.44
N PRO A 150 10.49 14.83 -3.18
CA PRO A 150 10.27 16.26 -3.34
C PRO A 150 9.69 16.91 -2.08
N LEU A 151 9.67 18.24 -2.06
CA LEU A 151 9.13 19.04 -0.96
C LEU A 151 7.61 18.89 -0.88
N SER A 152 7.10 18.65 0.33
CA SER A 152 5.66 18.72 0.59
C SER A 152 5.12 20.15 0.46
N GLY A 153 5.99 21.16 0.55
CA GLY A 153 5.61 22.58 0.50
C GLY A 153 4.75 23.02 1.68
N PRO A 154 4.24 24.27 1.65
CA PRO A 154 3.36 24.79 2.69
C PRO A 154 2.00 24.05 2.75
N PRO A 155 1.35 23.98 3.92
CA PRO A 155 0.04 23.33 4.07
C PRO A 155 -1.05 23.87 3.12
N GLU A 156 -0.95 25.12 2.69
CA GLU A 156 -1.87 25.76 1.76
C GLU A 156 -1.82 25.13 0.37
N VAL A 157 -0.63 24.70 -0.08
CA VAL A 157 -0.46 23.99 -1.35
C VAL A 157 -1.14 22.63 -1.27
N ARG A 158 -0.94 21.91 -0.17
CA ARG A 158 -1.65 20.65 0.07
C ARG A 158 -3.16 20.85 0.05
N ALA A 159 -3.66 21.85 0.78
CA ALA A 159 -5.09 22.11 0.86
C ALA A 159 -5.71 22.46 -0.51
N LEU A 160 -4.96 23.16 -1.38
CA LEU A 160 -5.36 23.46 -2.75
C LEU A 160 -5.64 22.16 -3.53
N PHE A 161 -4.70 21.21 -3.53
CA PHE A 161 -4.81 19.96 -4.28
C PHE A 161 -5.69 18.91 -3.60
N GLU A 162 -5.73 18.85 -2.27
CA GLU A 162 -6.55 17.88 -1.52
C GLU A 162 -8.03 18.24 -1.53
N ASN A 163 -8.37 19.55 -1.50
CA ASN A 163 -9.75 19.99 -1.28
C ASN A 163 -10.28 20.94 -2.36
N VAL A 164 -9.53 21.99 -2.71
CA VAL A 164 -10.06 23.09 -3.53
C VAL A 164 -10.21 22.68 -5.00
N LEU A 165 -9.18 22.06 -5.59
CA LEU A 165 -9.25 21.54 -6.97
C LEU A 165 -10.29 20.40 -7.11
N PRO A 166 -10.35 19.39 -6.21
CA PRO A 166 -11.42 18.39 -6.26
C PRO A 166 -12.84 18.99 -6.12
N ALA A 167 -13.04 20.01 -5.29
CA ALA A 167 -14.33 20.70 -5.19
C ALA A 167 -14.73 21.37 -6.52
N TRP A 168 -13.77 21.93 -7.24
CA TRP A 168 -13.99 22.47 -8.59
C TRP A 168 -14.39 21.37 -9.59
N VAL A 169 -13.72 20.21 -9.57
CA VAL A 169 -14.07 19.05 -10.41
C VAL A 169 -15.51 18.58 -10.15
N VAL A 170 -15.93 18.56 -8.87
CA VAL A 170 -17.32 18.22 -8.50
C VAL A 170 -18.32 19.24 -9.05
N ALA A 171 -18.00 20.54 -8.99
CA ALA A 171 -18.84 21.59 -9.57
C ALA A 171 -18.95 21.45 -11.10
N LEU A 172 -17.85 21.13 -11.79
CA LEU A 172 -17.86 20.88 -13.24
C LEU A 172 -18.74 19.68 -13.61
N ASP A 173 -18.67 18.58 -12.84
CA ASP A 173 -19.51 17.41 -13.11
C ASP A 173 -21.00 17.66 -12.81
N ARG A 174 -21.34 18.44 -11.77
CA ARG A 174 -22.73 18.86 -11.52
C ARG A 174 -23.27 19.72 -12.66
N ARG A 175 -22.45 20.67 -13.14
CA ARG A 175 -22.75 21.47 -14.33
C ARG A 175 -23.03 20.59 -15.54
N ARG A 176 -22.17 19.58 -15.79
CA ARG A 176 -22.37 18.59 -16.87
C ARG A 176 -23.73 17.89 -16.73
N VAL A 177 -24.07 17.37 -15.54
CA VAL A 177 -25.37 16.69 -15.30
C VAL A 177 -26.54 17.64 -15.55
N ALA A 178 -26.49 18.87 -15.04
CA ALA A 178 -27.57 19.84 -15.22
C ALA A 178 -27.77 20.25 -16.69
N ARG A 179 -26.69 20.26 -17.50
CA ARG A 179 -26.80 20.44 -18.96
C ARG A 179 -27.54 19.27 -19.63
N GLU A 180 -27.34 18.03 -19.17
CA GLU A 180 -28.09 16.86 -19.67
C GLU A 180 -29.59 16.96 -19.35
N GLU A 181 -29.93 17.58 -18.21
CA GLU A 181 -31.30 17.72 -17.71
C GLU A 181 -32.00 19.01 -18.18
N GLY A 182 -31.27 19.96 -18.78
CA GLY A 182 -31.79 21.27 -19.19
C GLY A 182 -32.06 22.25 -18.04
N SER A 183 -31.42 22.08 -16.88
CA SER A 183 -31.69 22.77 -15.61
C SER A 183 -30.47 23.54 -15.08
N ASP A 184 -29.85 24.34 -15.96
CA ASP A 184 -28.40 24.48 -15.96
C ASP A 184 -27.88 25.78 -15.27
N ALA A 185 -28.74 26.78 -15.09
CA ALA A 185 -28.38 28.13 -14.65
C ALA A 185 -27.77 28.22 -13.23
N GLY A 186 -28.27 27.43 -12.28
CA GLY A 186 -27.75 27.42 -10.90
C GLY A 186 -26.32 26.87 -10.81
N GLU A 187 -26.03 25.84 -11.61
CA GLU A 187 -24.72 25.19 -11.63
C GLU A 187 -23.66 26.03 -12.37
N VAL A 188 -24.06 26.91 -13.29
CA VAL A 188 -23.13 27.90 -13.89
C VAL A 188 -22.55 28.82 -12.81
N ALA A 189 -23.41 29.42 -11.99
CA ALA A 189 -22.97 30.32 -10.92
C ALA A 189 -22.11 29.59 -9.88
N ALA A 190 -22.44 28.33 -9.56
CA ALA A 190 -21.66 27.50 -8.65
C ALA A 190 -20.26 27.19 -9.20
N LEU A 191 -20.15 26.84 -10.50
CA LEU A 191 -18.87 26.59 -11.16
C LEU A 191 -18.01 27.85 -11.26
N GLU A 192 -18.60 29.01 -11.57
CA GLU A 192 -17.91 30.31 -11.56
C GLU A 192 -17.35 30.63 -10.17
N ALA A 193 -18.14 30.48 -9.11
CA ALA A 193 -17.70 30.70 -7.74
C ALA A 193 -16.57 29.74 -7.31
N ALA A 194 -16.68 28.47 -7.71
CA ALA A 194 -15.62 27.48 -7.47
C ALA A 194 -14.34 27.84 -8.23
N THR A 195 -14.45 28.32 -9.47
CA THR A 195 -13.32 28.77 -10.31
C THR A 195 -12.60 29.96 -9.66
N GLN A 196 -13.35 30.98 -9.22
CA GLN A 196 -12.77 32.14 -8.54
C GLN A 196 -12.07 31.76 -7.24
N THR A 197 -12.67 30.85 -6.47
CA THR A 197 -12.07 30.32 -5.24
C THR A 197 -10.77 29.58 -5.54
N LEU A 198 -10.77 28.69 -6.52
CA LEU A 198 -9.60 27.92 -6.95
C LEU A 198 -8.45 28.84 -7.38
N LEU A 199 -8.71 29.79 -8.28
CA LEU A 199 -7.69 30.70 -8.78
C LEU A 199 -7.15 31.64 -7.69
N THR A 200 -8.02 32.14 -6.81
CA THR A 200 -7.59 33.00 -5.69
C THR A 200 -6.69 32.25 -4.72
N ARG A 201 -7.08 31.03 -4.33
CA ARG A 201 -6.28 30.17 -3.44
C ARG A 201 -4.99 29.72 -4.11
N SER A 202 -5.03 29.42 -5.40
CA SER A 202 -3.84 29.07 -6.19
C SER A 202 -2.84 30.22 -6.23
N ARG A 203 -3.26 31.47 -6.51
CA ARG A 203 -2.32 32.61 -6.51
C ARG A 203 -1.67 32.80 -5.15
N ALA A 204 -2.43 32.64 -4.07
CA ALA A 204 -1.89 32.76 -2.72
C ALA A 204 -0.89 31.64 -2.37
N ALA A 205 -1.13 30.40 -2.82
CA ALA A 205 -0.31 29.24 -2.48
C ALA A 205 0.87 29.00 -3.44
N LEU A 206 0.67 29.30 -4.72
CA LEU A 206 1.57 28.96 -5.84
C LEU A 206 2.02 30.19 -6.64
N GLY A 207 1.57 31.40 -6.33
CA GLY A 207 1.91 32.59 -7.12
C GLY A 207 1.29 32.61 -8.51
N ASP A 208 1.51 33.71 -9.24
CA ASP A 208 0.81 33.99 -10.49
C ASP A 208 1.22 33.06 -11.63
N ASP A 209 2.52 32.76 -11.76
CA ASP A 209 3.05 31.96 -12.88
C ASP A 209 2.44 30.55 -12.92
N VAL A 210 2.52 29.79 -11.80
CA VAL A 210 1.95 28.44 -11.72
C VAL A 210 0.42 28.48 -11.83
N THR A 211 -0.21 29.52 -11.28
CA THR A 211 -1.66 29.68 -11.39
C THR A 211 -2.12 29.90 -12.83
N SER A 212 -1.28 30.49 -13.68
CA SER A 212 -1.61 30.65 -15.10
C SER A 212 -1.73 29.29 -15.82
N PHE A 213 -0.87 28.32 -15.50
CA PHE A 213 -0.97 26.96 -16.03
C PHE A 213 -2.20 26.23 -15.49
N LEU A 214 -2.47 26.33 -14.18
CA LEU A 214 -3.70 25.78 -13.59
C LEU A 214 -4.95 26.37 -14.26
N HIS A 215 -4.95 27.68 -14.52
CA HIS A 215 -6.05 28.35 -15.20
C HIS A 215 -6.28 27.78 -16.60
N ALA A 216 -5.22 27.56 -17.39
CA ALA A 216 -5.33 26.95 -18.71
C ALA A 216 -5.90 25.51 -18.66
N VAL A 217 -5.50 24.71 -17.65
CA VAL A 217 -6.03 23.37 -17.43
C VAL A 217 -7.54 23.41 -17.18
N ILE A 218 -7.99 24.25 -16.25
CA ILE A 218 -9.41 24.30 -15.89
C ILE A 218 -10.29 24.92 -16.98
N ASP A 219 -9.76 25.89 -17.73
CA ASP A 219 -10.45 26.51 -18.86
C ASP A 219 -10.70 25.48 -19.97
N GLN A 220 -9.66 24.72 -20.35
CA GLN A 220 -9.81 23.65 -21.35
C GLN A 220 -10.72 22.51 -20.87
N ALA A 221 -10.67 22.16 -19.58
CA ALA A 221 -11.60 21.19 -19.02
C ALA A 221 -13.06 21.67 -19.09
N ARG A 222 -13.32 22.98 -18.90
CA ARG A 222 -14.64 23.58 -19.12
C ARG A 222 -15.05 23.49 -20.58
N THR A 223 -14.22 23.95 -21.51
CA THR A 223 -14.46 23.86 -22.96
C THR A 223 -14.84 22.44 -23.38
N LEU A 224 -14.08 21.43 -22.94
CA LEU A 224 -14.38 20.02 -23.23
C LEU A 224 -15.77 19.59 -22.76
N VAL A 225 -16.21 20.08 -21.60
CA VAL A 225 -17.53 19.77 -21.02
C VAL A 225 -18.64 20.64 -21.61
N GLU A 226 -18.37 21.86 -22.04
CA GLU A 226 -19.37 22.86 -22.45
C GLU A 226 -19.65 22.84 -23.95
N ASP A 227 -18.63 22.64 -24.78
CA ASP A 227 -18.75 22.74 -26.24
C ASP A 227 -19.10 21.39 -26.88
N ASP A 228 -18.95 20.28 -26.13
CA ASP A 228 -19.21 18.90 -26.57
C ASP A 228 -18.46 18.51 -27.89
N GLU A 229 -17.44 19.29 -28.27
CA GLU A 229 -16.58 19.07 -29.42
C GLU A 229 -15.69 17.83 -29.23
N ALA A 230 -15.28 17.22 -30.34
CA ALA A 230 -14.32 16.12 -30.28
C ALA A 230 -13.11 16.57 -29.45
N PRO A 231 -12.76 15.84 -28.38
CA PRO A 231 -11.86 16.39 -27.39
C PRO A 231 -10.51 16.63 -28.06
N ALA A 232 -10.00 17.86 -27.98
CA ALA A 232 -8.59 18.15 -28.21
C ALA A 232 -7.77 17.61 -27.03
N THR A 233 -7.94 16.32 -26.71
CA THR A 233 -7.40 15.64 -25.52
C THR A 233 -5.91 15.90 -25.40
N ASP A 234 -5.18 15.88 -26.51
CA ASP A 234 -3.75 16.18 -26.55
C ASP A 234 -3.41 17.59 -26.05
N SER A 235 -4.25 18.59 -26.34
CA SER A 235 -4.05 19.96 -25.85
C SER A 235 -4.27 20.07 -24.35
N HIS A 236 -5.30 19.39 -23.85
CA HIS A 236 -5.58 19.33 -22.41
C HIS A 236 -4.46 18.62 -21.65
N LEU A 237 -3.99 17.49 -22.15
CA LEU A 237 -2.86 16.75 -21.58
C LEU A 237 -1.56 17.55 -21.59
N ARG A 238 -1.28 18.32 -22.65
CA ARG A 238 -0.11 19.22 -22.67
C ARG A 238 -0.19 20.35 -21.64
N SER A 239 -1.38 20.86 -21.36
CA SER A 239 -1.56 21.90 -20.33
C SER A 239 -1.36 21.34 -18.92
N LEU A 240 -1.72 20.07 -18.70
CA LEU A 240 -1.42 19.36 -17.45
C LEU A 240 0.09 19.11 -17.30
N ASP A 241 0.76 18.61 -18.34
CA ASP A 241 2.22 18.41 -18.33
C ASP A 241 2.96 19.73 -18.03
N ALA A 242 2.47 20.86 -18.56
CA ALA A 242 3.01 22.19 -18.23
C ALA A 242 2.77 22.61 -16.77
N LEU A 243 1.60 22.30 -16.20
CA LEU A 243 1.32 22.55 -14.78
C LEU A 243 2.22 21.68 -13.89
N ASP A 244 2.32 20.39 -14.17
CA ASP A 244 3.14 19.45 -13.39
C ASP A 244 4.63 19.82 -13.48
N GLN A 245 5.11 20.22 -14.65
CA GLN A 245 6.47 20.72 -14.83
C GLN A 245 6.72 22.00 -14.02
N ALA A 246 5.76 22.93 -13.96
CA ALA A 246 5.90 24.15 -13.17
C ALA A 246 5.90 23.88 -11.65
N LEU A 247 5.23 22.80 -11.20
CA LEU A 247 5.32 22.32 -9.82
C LEU A 247 6.68 21.67 -9.55
N ALA A 248 7.16 20.84 -10.48
CA ALA A 248 8.45 20.17 -10.40
C ALA A 248 9.62 21.17 -10.34
N GLU A 249 9.59 22.23 -11.15
CA GLU A 249 10.60 23.31 -11.15
C GLU A 249 10.67 24.08 -9.82
N ARG A 250 9.62 24.00 -9.00
CA ARG A 250 9.59 24.54 -7.63
C ARG A 250 9.96 23.51 -6.56
N GLY A 251 10.30 22.29 -6.98
CA GLY A 251 10.56 21.17 -6.09
C GLY A 251 9.33 20.66 -5.35
N LEU A 252 8.12 21.05 -5.77
CA LEU A 252 6.88 20.70 -5.07
C LEU A 252 6.38 19.31 -5.48
N GLY A 253 6.18 18.44 -4.50
CA GLY A 253 5.78 17.05 -4.68
C GLY A 253 4.30 16.84 -4.95
N TYR A 254 3.74 17.53 -5.94
CA TYR A 254 2.33 17.39 -6.35
C TYR A 254 2.24 17.08 -7.84
N TYR A 255 1.25 16.27 -8.20
CA TYR A 255 0.98 15.86 -9.58
C TYR A 255 -0.52 15.90 -9.86
N VAL A 256 -0.94 16.40 -11.02
CA VAL A 256 -2.34 16.47 -11.45
C VAL A 256 -2.51 15.70 -12.74
N ASP A 257 -3.33 14.63 -12.70
CA ASP A 257 -3.68 13.90 -13.91
C ASP A 257 -5.14 14.11 -14.31
N ALA A 258 -5.43 14.03 -15.60
CA ALA A 258 -6.78 14.04 -16.13
C ALA A 258 -7.23 12.72 -16.75
N GLU A 259 -8.53 12.49 -16.71
CA GLU A 259 -9.22 11.47 -17.50
C GLU A 259 -10.45 12.10 -18.16
N VAL A 260 -10.56 11.95 -19.49
CA VAL A 260 -11.68 12.44 -20.28
C VAL A 260 -12.51 11.26 -20.75
N LEU A 261 -13.66 11.03 -20.11
CA LEU A 261 -14.61 10.00 -20.50
C LEU A 261 -15.62 10.57 -21.50
N SER A 262 -15.73 9.92 -22.66
CA SER A 262 -16.62 10.37 -23.74
C SER A 262 -17.69 9.32 -24.02
N ARG A 263 -18.97 9.73 -24.03
CA ARG A 263 -20.05 8.86 -24.54
C ARG A 263 -19.96 8.71 -26.06
N ARG A 264 -20.31 7.52 -26.55
CA ARG A 264 -20.39 7.23 -28.00
C ARG A 264 -21.56 7.95 -28.67
N THR A 265 -22.67 8.11 -27.97
CA THR A 265 -23.82 8.87 -28.43
C THR A 265 -23.59 10.36 -28.19
N GLY A 266 -23.83 11.18 -29.22
CA GLY A 266 -23.77 12.64 -29.09
C GLY A 266 -24.89 13.20 -28.22
N GLY A 267 -24.78 14.48 -27.87
CA GLY A 267 -25.72 15.22 -27.01
C GLY A 267 -25.00 16.02 -25.93
N PRO A 268 -25.71 16.88 -25.19
CA PRO A 268 -25.15 17.63 -24.08
C PRO A 268 -24.53 16.70 -23.03
N GLY A 269 -23.43 17.13 -22.40
CA GLY A 269 -22.78 16.39 -21.33
C GLY A 269 -22.06 15.12 -21.81
N ARG A 270 -21.70 15.08 -23.10
CA ARG A 270 -21.03 13.94 -23.74
C ARG A 270 -19.70 13.63 -23.11
N HIS A 271 -18.95 14.67 -22.75
CA HIS A 271 -17.64 14.58 -22.16
C HIS A 271 -17.70 14.81 -20.66
N ARG A 272 -17.00 13.95 -19.92
CA ARG A 272 -16.79 14.07 -18.48
C ARG A 272 -15.30 14.14 -18.23
N VAL A 273 -14.85 15.23 -17.61
CA VAL A 273 -13.44 15.44 -17.27
C VAL A 273 -13.26 15.26 -15.77
N TYR A 274 -12.25 14.50 -15.39
CA TYR A 274 -11.84 14.34 -14.01
C TYR A 274 -10.39 14.76 -13.86
N LEU A 275 -10.11 15.56 -12.84
CA LEU A 275 -8.74 15.86 -12.41
C LEU A 275 -8.49 15.14 -11.09
N SER A 276 -7.55 14.20 -11.09
CA SER A 276 -7.08 13.49 -9.89
C SER A 276 -5.79 14.15 -9.40
N THR A 277 -5.64 14.30 -8.10
CA THR A 277 -4.45 14.92 -7.50
C THR A 277 -3.68 13.92 -6.67
N PHE A 278 -2.36 14.03 -6.73
CA PHE A 278 -1.44 13.11 -6.08
C PHE A 278 -0.34 13.87 -5.36
N THR A 279 0.17 13.28 -4.29
CA THR A 279 1.51 13.58 -3.79
C THR A 279 2.52 12.73 -4.55
N VAL A 280 3.65 13.33 -4.90
CA VAL A 280 4.83 12.62 -5.41
C VAL A 280 5.63 12.15 -4.20
N GLU A 281 5.57 10.87 -3.90
CA GLU A 281 6.22 10.27 -2.73
C GLU A 281 7.70 9.98 -2.99
N HIS A 282 8.04 9.64 -4.25
CA HIS A 282 9.40 9.38 -4.69
C HIS A 282 9.57 9.67 -6.18
N VAL A 283 10.73 10.19 -6.55
CA VAL A 283 11.21 10.36 -7.93
C VAL A 283 12.33 9.37 -8.16
N ALA A 284 12.07 8.33 -8.94
CA ALA A 284 13.08 7.41 -9.43
C ALA A 284 13.59 7.85 -10.80
N ARG A 285 14.87 7.58 -11.07
CA ARG A 285 15.49 7.86 -12.35
C ARG A 285 16.07 6.61 -12.95
N TYR A 286 15.85 6.46 -14.25
CA TYR A 286 16.39 5.37 -15.03
C TYR A 286 17.17 5.92 -16.21
N ARG A 287 18.18 5.16 -16.63
CA ARG A 287 19.01 5.47 -17.77
C ARG A 287 19.04 4.29 -18.72
N SER A 288 18.86 4.58 -20.01
CA SER A 288 19.04 3.65 -21.12
C SER A 288 19.84 4.34 -22.19
N ASP A 289 21.10 3.95 -22.35
CA ASP A 289 22.04 4.64 -23.24
C ASP A 289 22.11 6.15 -22.93
N ASP A 290 21.75 7.00 -23.91
CA ASP A 290 21.70 8.46 -23.76
C ASP A 290 20.34 8.98 -23.24
N GLU A 291 19.32 8.11 -23.17
CA GLU A 291 17.98 8.45 -22.71
C GLU A 291 17.87 8.34 -21.18
N GLN A 292 17.17 9.31 -20.59
CA GLN A 292 16.83 9.30 -19.17
C GLN A 292 15.33 9.34 -18.98
N VAL A 293 14.84 8.46 -18.12
CA VAL A 293 13.43 8.37 -17.77
C VAL A 293 13.25 8.71 -16.31
N ARG A 294 12.34 9.65 -16.05
CA ARG A 294 11.86 9.95 -14.70
C ARG A 294 10.58 9.17 -14.45
N VAL A 295 10.57 8.46 -13.32
CA VAL A 295 9.43 7.67 -12.86
C VAL A 295 8.96 8.24 -11.52
N LEU A 296 7.68 8.56 -11.41
CA LEU A 296 7.09 9.16 -10.22
C LEU A 296 6.25 8.11 -9.48
N ARG A 297 6.57 7.86 -8.21
CA ARG A 297 5.68 7.15 -7.30
C ARG A 297 4.68 8.13 -6.72
N LEU A 298 3.42 7.90 -7.02
CA LEU A 298 2.31 8.78 -6.69
C LEU A 298 1.42 8.13 -5.63
N ARG A 299 1.09 8.89 -4.60
CA ARG A 299 0.02 8.56 -3.65
C ARG A 299 -1.13 9.51 -3.86
N ARG A 300 -2.34 8.96 -3.94
CA ARG A 300 -3.53 9.78 -4.17
C ARG A 300 -3.79 10.73 -3.02
N LEU A 301 -4.09 11.98 -3.36
CA LEU A 301 -4.38 13.06 -2.42
C LEU A 301 -5.87 13.40 -2.38
N ASP A 302 -6.57 13.41 -3.53
CA ASP A 302 -8.00 13.68 -3.57
C ASP A 302 -8.86 12.53 -3.01
N ARG A 303 -10.12 12.83 -2.70
CA ARG A 303 -11.12 11.87 -2.21
C ARG A 303 -12.26 11.63 -3.19
N LEU A 304 -12.02 11.84 -4.49
CA LEU A 304 -13.05 11.62 -5.51
C LEU A 304 -13.36 10.12 -5.62
N ALA A 305 -14.64 9.78 -5.80
CA ALA A 305 -15.10 8.39 -5.90
C ALA A 305 -14.85 7.76 -7.29
N ILE A 306 -13.64 7.95 -7.83
CA ILE A 306 -13.20 7.47 -9.14
C ILE A 306 -11.96 6.62 -8.88
N ALA A 307 -11.84 5.44 -9.45
CA ALA A 307 -10.67 4.58 -9.23
C ALA A 307 -10.07 4.16 -10.57
N ARG A 308 -8.73 4.16 -10.65
CA ARG A 308 -8.01 3.60 -11.79
C ARG A 308 -7.78 2.12 -11.61
N GLY A 309 -7.95 1.36 -12.69
CA GLY A 309 -7.75 -0.09 -12.69
C GLY A 309 -6.28 -0.52 -12.70
N VAL A 310 -5.36 0.39 -13.00
CA VAL A 310 -3.93 0.11 -13.27
C VAL A 310 -3.04 0.34 -12.04
N LEU A 311 -1.83 -0.23 -12.06
CA LEU A 311 -0.79 -0.05 -11.03
C LEU A 311 0.17 1.09 -11.37
N GLY A 312 0.38 1.35 -12.66
CA GLY A 312 1.12 2.47 -13.22
C GLY A 312 0.54 2.81 -14.59
N PHE A 313 0.97 3.92 -15.17
CA PHE A 313 0.68 4.23 -16.56
C PHE A 313 1.65 5.27 -17.12
N THR A 314 1.82 5.22 -18.44
CA THR A 314 2.68 6.12 -19.21
C THR A 314 1.91 6.60 -20.44
N ARG A 315 1.99 7.90 -20.76
CA ARG A 315 1.34 8.50 -21.93
C ARG A 315 2.36 9.17 -22.84
N GLU A 316 2.17 9.05 -24.14
CA GLU A 316 3.03 9.65 -25.17
C GLU A 316 3.23 11.17 -24.96
N GLN A 317 2.19 11.88 -24.53
CA GLN A 317 2.17 13.35 -24.39
C GLN A 317 2.80 13.88 -23.09
N VAL A 318 2.97 13.03 -22.08
CA VAL A 318 3.48 13.40 -20.75
C VAL A 318 4.92 12.94 -20.65
N ARG A 319 5.82 13.66 -19.97
CA ARG A 319 7.24 13.23 -19.88
C ARG A 319 7.47 12.10 -18.90
N ASP A 320 6.70 12.08 -17.83
CA ASP A 320 6.89 11.18 -16.70
C ASP A 320 6.22 9.82 -16.90
N ALA A 321 6.84 8.79 -16.35
CA ALA A 321 6.24 7.48 -16.14
C ALA A 321 5.65 7.44 -14.72
N LEU A 322 4.43 6.95 -14.54
CA LEU A 322 3.71 7.10 -13.27
C LEU A 322 3.41 5.75 -12.63
N VAL A 323 3.63 5.66 -11.32
CA VAL A 323 3.38 4.47 -10.50
C VAL A 323 2.45 4.85 -9.36
N LEU A 324 1.39 4.08 -9.10
CA LEU A 324 0.35 4.40 -8.12
C LEU A 324 0.49 3.55 -6.86
N GLU A 325 1.04 4.12 -5.78
CA GLU A 325 1.33 3.40 -4.53
C GLU A 325 0.09 2.77 -3.89
N GLU A 326 -1.03 3.50 -3.81
CA GLU A 326 -2.28 2.96 -3.24
C GLU A 326 -2.78 1.71 -4.00
N ARG A 327 -2.52 1.66 -5.31
CA ARG A 327 -2.91 0.54 -6.17
C ARG A 327 -1.98 -0.65 -5.98
N ILE A 328 -0.68 -0.40 -5.80
CA ILE A 328 0.29 -1.42 -5.41
C ILE A 328 -0.08 -2.02 -4.05
N GLU A 329 -0.30 -1.17 -3.04
CA GLU A 329 -0.71 -1.58 -1.70
C GLU A 329 -1.98 -2.46 -1.75
N THR A 330 -3.00 -2.00 -2.48
CA THR A 330 -4.23 -2.80 -2.68
C THR A 330 -3.93 -4.14 -3.34
N HIS A 331 -3.09 -4.16 -4.37
CA HIS A 331 -2.74 -5.37 -5.11
C HIS A 331 -1.97 -6.37 -4.23
N LEU A 332 -1.01 -5.88 -3.44
CA LEU A 332 -0.26 -6.67 -2.48
C LEU A 332 -1.18 -7.26 -1.43
N VAL A 333 -2.06 -6.45 -0.84
CA VAL A 333 -3.01 -6.87 0.20
C VAL A 333 -4.02 -7.89 -0.32
N ASP A 334 -4.51 -7.73 -1.55
CA ASP A 334 -5.53 -8.62 -2.10
C ASP A 334 -4.96 -9.97 -2.55
N PHE A 335 -3.72 -9.99 -3.06
CA PHE A 335 -3.20 -11.16 -3.78
C PHE A 335 -1.88 -11.71 -3.24
N VAL A 336 -0.91 -10.85 -2.89
CA VAL A 336 0.45 -11.29 -2.56
C VAL A 336 0.61 -11.57 -1.08
N LEU A 337 0.38 -10.58 -0.21
CA LEU A 337 0.68 -10.68 1.22
C LEU A 337 -0.06 -11.83 1.91
N PRO A 338 -1.37 -12.06 1.69
CA PRO A 338 -2.04 -13.21 2.32
C PRO A 338 -1.53 -14.56 1.80
N SER A 339 -0.95 -14.62 0.59
CA SER A 339 -0.37 -15.84 0.05
C SER A 339 0.97 -16.21 0.69
N LEU A 340 1.56 -15.28 1.45
CA LEU A 340 2.82 -15.53 2.17
C LEU A 340 2.64 -16.40 3.43
N ALA A 341 1.40 -16.57 3.91
CA ALA A 341 1.10 -17.51 4.99
C ALA A 341 1.39 -18.98 4.57
N GLU A 342 1.74 -19.82 5.53
CA GLU A 342 2.05 -21.23 5.33
C GLU A 342 0.85 -21.97 4.72
N GLY A 343 1.10 -22.67 3.61
CA GLY A 343 0.06 -23.41 2.90
C GLY A 343 -1.02 -22.54 2.24
N ALA A 344 -0.86 -21.21 2.20
CA ALA A 344 -1.74 -20.33 1.45
C ALA A 344 -1.37 -20.31 -0.04
N GLY A 345 -2.39 -20.19 -0.89
CA GLY A 345 -2.22 -19.99 -2.33
C GLY A 345 -2.35 -18.52 -2.72
N MET A 346 -1.67 -18.11 -3.79
CA MET A 346 -1.93 -16.83 -4.43
C MET A 346 -3.17 -16.95 -5.31
N PRO A 347 -4.25 -16.20 -5.05
CA PRO A 347 -5.44 -16.27 -5.89
C PRO A 347 -5.10 -15.82 -7.31
N LEU A 348 -5.40 -16.60 -8.35
CA LEU A 348 -5.15 -16.24 -9.75
C LEU A 348 -6.42 -16.21 -10.59
N PHE A 349 -7.46 -16.92 -10.15
CA PHE A 349 -8.66 -17.16 -10.94
C PHE A 349 -9.82 -16.28 -10.47
N ASP A 350 -10.74 -15.98 -11.41
CA ASP A 350 -12.06 -15.49 -11.07
C ASP A 350 -13.02 -16.65 -10.80
N GLU A 351 -14.00 -16.45 -9.91
CA GLU A 351 -15.06 -17.44 -9.70
C GLU A 351 -15.81 -17.70 -11.03
N GLY A 352 -15.92 -18.97 -11.44
CA GLY A 352 -16.74 -19.39 -12.58
C GLY A 352 -16.20 -20.57 -13.39
N PRO A 353 -16.90 -20.93 -14.49
CA PRO A 353 -16.55 -22.09 -15.31
C PRO A 353 -15.12 -22.03 -15.86
N GLY A 354 -14.42 -23.16 -15.79
CA GLY A 354 -13.01 -23.29 -16.22
C GLY A 354 -11.99 -22.88 -15.16
N ALA A 355 -12.42 -22.52 -13.95
CA ALA A 355 -11.59 -22.43 -12.75
C ALA A 355 -12.04 -23.50 -11.74
N GLU A 356 -12.19 -24.74 -12.22
CA GLU A 356 -12.75 -25.86 -11.47
C GLU A 356 -11.76 -27.01 -11.47
N GLY A 357 -11.49 -27.58 -10.29
CA GLY A 357 -10.69 -28.80 -10.13
C GLY A 357 -9.44 -28.64 -9.27
N PRO A 358 -8.75 -29.76 -8.96
CA PRO A 358 -7.59 -29.76 -8.08
C PRO A 358 -6.40 -28.94 -8.59
N TRP A 359 -6.23 -28.85 -9.91
CA TRP A 359 -5.13 -28.13 -10.57
C TRP A 359 -5.15 -26.61 -10.27
N VAL A 360 -6.31 -26.03 -10.03
CA VAL A 360 -6.45 -24.60 -9.65
C VAL A 360 -5.73 -24.36 -8.33
N ARG A 361 -6.09 -25.16 -7.31
CA ARG A 361 -5.49 -25.06 -5.98
C ARG A 361 -4.01 -25.40 -6.03
N GLU A 362 -3.62 -26.42 -6.78
CA GLU A 362 -2.21 -26.78 -6.98
C GLU A 362 -1.41 -25.60 -7.54
N LEU A 363 -1.90 -24.95 -8.59
CA LEU A 363 -1.23 -23.78 -9.17
C LEU A 363 -1.15 -22.62 -8.18
N GLU A 364 -2.25 -22.27 -7.53
CA GLU A 364 -2.28 -21.15 -6.58
C GLU A 364 -1.34 -21.39 -5.39
N LEU A 365 -1.31 -22.61 -4.84
CA LEU A 365 -0.35 -23.01 -3.80
C LEU A 365 1.09 -22.87 -4.27
N THR A 366 1.36 -23.36 -5.49
CA THR A 366 2.68 -23.34 -6.11
C THR A 366 3.18 -21.90 -6.32
N VAL A 367 2.31 -21.00 -6.78
CA VAL A 367 2.65 -19.58 -6.91
C VAL A 367 2.81 -18.91 -5.55
N GLY A 368 2.02 -19.32 -4.54
CA GLY A 368 2.22 -18.90 -3.15
C GLY A 368 3.61 -19.28 -2.63
N GLU A 369 4.15 -20.45 -3.00
CA GLU A 369 5.53 -20.84 -2.65
C GLU A 369 6.56 -19.91 -3.27
N ASP A 370 6.37 -19.52 -4.54
CA ASP A 370 7.29 -18.58 -5.21
C ASP A 370 7.25 -17.20 -4.54
N ALA A 371 6.06 -16.73 -4.16
CA ALA A 371 5.90 -15.49 -3.42
C ALA A 371 6.59 -15.55 -2.05
N ARG A 372 6.43 -16.66 -1.30
CA ARG A 372 7.13 -16.89 -0.02
C ARG A 372 8.65 -16.93 -0.19
N ALA A 373 9.13 -17.62 -1.23
CA ALA A 373 10.56 -17.72 -1.53
C ALA A 373 11.14 -16.33 -1.83
N LEU A 374 10.51 -15.54 -2.71
CA LEU A 374 10.89 -14.16 -2.97
C LEU A 374 10.88 -13.33 -1.69
N ALA A 375 9.77 -13.34 -0.95
CA ALA A 375 9.58 -12.52 0.23
C ALA A 375 10.65 -12.80 1.31
N SER A 376 11.04 -14.06 1.48
CA SER A 376 12.09 -14.48 2.42
C SER A 376 13.49 -13.97 2.03
N THR A 377 13.74 -13.67 0.75
CA THR A 377 14.99 -13.02 0.32
C THR A 377 15.01 -11.52 0.58
N LEU A 378 13.83 -10.90 0.65
CA LEU A 378 13.67 -9.45 0.83
C LEU A 378 13.65 -9.06 2.31
N SER A 379 13.00 -9.85 3.16
CA SER A 379 12.94 -9.59 4.60
C SER A 379 12.84 -10.88 5.43
N PRO A 380 13.55 -10.99 6.56
CA PRO A 380 13.41 -12.12 7.48
C PRO A 380 12.01 -12.20 8.12
N ASP A 381 11.31 -11.07 8.23
CA ASP A 381 10.00 -10.98 8.90
C ASP A 381 8.81 -11.10 7.92
N ALA A 382 9.09 -11.33 6.63
CA ALA A 382 8.08 -11.36 5.58
C ALA A 382 7.04 -12.48 5.74
N LEU A 383 7.45 -13.63 6.29
CA LEU A 383 6.52 -14.73 6.53
C LEU A 383 5.61 -14.45 7.73
N ALA A 384 6.13 -13.79 8.78
CA ALA A 384 5.32 -13.36 9.91
C ALA A 384 4.26 -12.32 9.50
N LEU A 385 4.65 -11.38 8.62
CA LEU A 385 3.73 -10.49 7.92
C LEU A 385 2.66 -11.30 7.15
N GLY A 386 3.10 -12.29 6.38
CA GLY A 386 2.23 -13.20 5.65
C GLY A 386 1.16 -13.87 6.51
N GLU A 387 1.55 -14.42 7.66
CA GLU A 387 0.64 -15.04 8.63
C GLU A 387 -0.41 -14.06 9.15
N LEU A 388 -0.03 -12.81 9.43
CA LEU A 388 -0.98 -11.78 9.86
C LEU A 388 -2.02 -11.49 8.78
N LEU A 389 -1.59 -11.31 7.53
CA LEU A 389 -2.48 -11.00 6.41
C LEU A 389 -3.31 -12.21 5.99
N GLY A 390 -2.76 -13.41 6.10
CA GLY A 390 -3.46 -14.68 5.90
C GLY A 390 -4.59 -14.87 6.92
N ARG A 391 -4.31 -14.69 8.22
CA ARG A 391 -5.32 -14.71 9.28
C ARG A 391 -6.39 -13.63 9.08
N ARG A 392 -5.98 -12.40 8.75
CA ARG A 392 -6.91 -11.30 8.44
C ARG A 392 -7.87 -11.69 7.33
N LYS A 393 -7.34 -12.21 6.23
CA LYS A 393 -8.14 -12.65 5.09
C LYS A 393 -9.10 -13.78 5.47
N ALA A 394 -8.61 -14.82 6.14
CA ALA A 394 -9.44 -15.95 6.56
C ALA A 394 -10.59 -15.52 7.49
N LEU A 395 -10.31 -14.60 8.42
CA LEU A 395 -11.30 -14.05 9.34
C LEU A 395 -12.41 -13.30 8.60
N LEU A 396 -12.04 -12.36 7.72
CA LEU A 396 -13.00 -11.56 6.96
C LEU A 396 -13.80 -12.41 5.96
N ASP A 397 -13.17 -13.40 5.34
CA ASP A 397 -13.85 -14.34 4.44
C ASP A 397 -14.84 -15.22 5.20
N GLY A 398 -14.46 -15.69 6.39
CA GLY A 398 -15.36 -16.41 7.29
C GLY A 398 -16.58 -15.57 7.71
N TRP A 399 -16.37 -14.27 7.99
CA TRP A 399 -17.47 -13.36 8.27
C TRP A 399 -18.36 -13.15 7.05
N GLN A 400 -17.78 -12.96 5.86
CA GLN A 400 -18.53 -12.74 4.63
C GLN A 400 -19.38 -13.97 4.27
N ALA A 401 -18.86 -15.18 4.47
CA ALA A 401 -19.58 -16.43 4.27
C ALA A 401 -20.73 -16.60 5.27
N ARG A 402 -20.53 -16.16 6.52
CA ARG A 402 -21.56 -16.20 7.58
C ARG A 402 -22.68 -15.18 7.36
N PHE A 403 -22.36 -14.05 6.75
CA PHE A 403 -23.30 -12.94 6.52
C PHE A 403 -23.43 -12.62 5.03
N PRO A 404 -24.02 -13.52 4.22
CA PRO A 404 -24.10 -13.34 2.76
C PRO A 404 -24.89 -12.10 2.34
N ASP A 405 -25.84 -11.66 3.17
CA ASP A 405 -26.65 -10.45 2.92
C ASP A 405 -25.91 -9.14 3.23
N PHE A 406 -24.75 -9.22 3.90
CA PHE A 406 -23.93 -8.07 4.26
C PHE A 406 -22.64 -8.09 3.44
N ARG A 407 -22.38 -7.02 2.69
CA ARG A 407 -21.08 -6.85 2.05
C ARG A 407 -20.07 -6.33 3.07
N ILE A 408 -19.13 -7.19 3.46
CA ILE A 408 -18.01 -6.83 4.33
C ILE A 408 -16.91 -6.25 3.45
N ALA A 409 -16.67 -4.94 3.58
CA ALA A 409 -15.60 -4.29 2.84
C ALA A 409 -14.24 -4.76 3.39
N ARG A 410 -13.41 -5.37 2.54
CA ARG A 410 -12.03 -5.69 2.93
C ARG A 410 -11.19 -4.40 3.02
N PRO A 411 -10.20 -4.31 3.92
CA PRO A 411 -9.26 -3.21 3.93
C PRO A 411 -8.51 -3.20 2.60
N ARG A 412 -8.40 -2.03 1.97
CA ARG A 412 -7.59 -1.85 0.76
C ARG A 412 -6.12 -1.61 1.09
N GLY A 413 -5.82 -1.26 2.34
CA GLY A 413 -4.48 -0.97 2.83
C GLY A 413 -3.86 -2.10 3.63
N PHE A 414 -2.55 -2.02 3.79
CA PHE A 414 -1.81 -2.74 4.81
C PHE A 414 -2.34 -2.35 6.19
N ASP A 415 -2.36 -1.05 6.46
CA ASP A 415 -2.91 -0.46 7.68
C ASP A 415 -4.44 -0.46 7.67
N PHE A 416 -5.06 -0.75 8.82
CA PHE A 416 -6.50 -0.63 9.03
C PHE A 416 -6.85 -0.43 10.51
N GLU A 417 -8.01 0.17 10.76
CA GLU A 417 -8.59 0.32 12.10
C GLU A 417 -9.71 -0.70 12.29
N ALA A 418 -9.66 -1.49 13.37
CA ALA A 418 -10.66 -2.52 13.67
C ALA A 418 -12.06 -1.90 13.86
N GLU A 419 -12.12 -0.67 14.37
CA GLU A 419 -13.33 0.13 14.59
C GLU A 419 -14.12 0.40 13.30
N SER A 420 -13.46 0.32 12.14
CA SER A 420 -14.10 0.37 10.82
C SER A 420 -15.14 -0.75 10.64
N TYR A 421 -15.04 -1.80 11.45
CA TYR A 421 -15.94 -2.97 11.49
C TYR A 421 -16.86 -2.99 12.71
N SER A 422 -16.96 -1.90 13.48
CA SER A 422 -17.76 -1.84 14.72
C SER A 422 -19.21 -2.27 14.55
N ALA A 423 -19.80 -2.07 13.37
CA ALA A 423 -21.14 -2.56 13.02
C ALA A 423 -21.29 -4.11 13.09
N LEU A 424 -20.18 -4.84 13.00
CA LEU A 424 -20.11 -6.30 13.10
C LEU A 424 -19.76 -6.78 14.51
N GLN A 425 -19.26 -5.92 15.40
CA GLN A 425 -18.72 -6.30 16.72
C GLN A 425 -19.67 -7.16 17.56
N ASN A 426 -20.97 -6.81 17.57
CA ASN A 426 -21.99 -7.56 18.31
C ASN A 426 -22.58 -8.75 17.53
N ARG A 427 -22.15 -8.96 16.27
CA ARG A 427 -22.64 -10.01 15.38
C ARG A 427 -21.65 -11.15 15.22
N VAL A 428 -20.36 -10.88 15.41
CA VAL A 428 -19.28 -11.87 15.33
C VAL A 428 -18.94 -12.44 16.72
N PRO A 429 -18.39 -13.67 16.80
CA PRO A 429 -17.82 -14.20 18.03
C PRO A 429 -16.76 -13.26 18.66
N ARG A 430 -16.74 -13.15 19.99
CA ARG A 430 -15.84 -12.21 20.71
C ARG A 430 -14.36 -12.53 20.51
N ASP A 431 -14.01 -13.80 20.41
CA ASP A 431 -12.67 -14.29 20.08
C ASP A 431 -12.22 -13.83 18.69
N GLN A 432 -13.11 -13.92 17.69
CA GLN A 432 -12.85 -13.42 16.33
C GLN A 432 -12.68 -11.89 16.29
N TRP A 433 -13.45 -11.15 17.08
CA TRP A 433 -13.25 -9.69 17.20
C TRP A 433 -11.90 -9.34 17.82
N ARG A 434 -11.52 -10.01 18.92
CA ARG A 434 -10.20 -9.83 19.56
C ARG A 434 -9.06 -10.22 18.64
N GLU A 435 -9.25 -11.22 17.80
CA GLU A 435 -8.27 -11.59 16.78
C GLU A 435 -8.06 -10.46 15.76
N LEU A 436 -9.13 -9.82 15.27
CA LEU A 436 -9.00 -8.65 14.39
C LEU A 436 -8.24 -7.50 15.06
N GLU A 437 -8.55 -7.20 16.33
CA GLU A 437 -7.85 -6.17 17.12
C GLU A 437 -6.36 -6.52 17.31
N SER A 438 -6.04 -7.78 17.62
CA SER A 438 -4.66 -8.26 17.73
C SER A 438 -3.93 -8.09 16.41
N ILE A 439 -4.52 -8.50 15.28
CA ILE A 439 -3.92 -8.33 13.95
C ILE A 439 -3.66 -6.85 13.66
N ALA A 440 -4.63 -5.96 13.92
CA ALA A 440 -4.45 -4.53 13.71
C ALA A 440 -3.31 -3.95 14.55
N SER A 441 -3.14 -4.43 15.79
CA SER A 441 -2.03 -4.05 16.66
C SER A 441 -0.69 -4.60 16.15
N ASP A 442 -0.63 -5.88 15.79
CA ASP A 442 0.59 -6.57 15.35
C ASP A 442 1.11 -6.02 14.02
N LEU A 443 0.23 -5.55 13.12
CA LEU A 443 0.63 -4.86 11.88
C LEU A 443 1.32 -3.51 12.13
N ARG A 444 1.16 -2.93 13.33
CA ARG A 444 1.88 -1.70 13.71
C ARG A 444 3.27 -1.96 14.25
N ASP A 445 3.65 -3.23 14.45
CA ASP A 445 5.00 -3.61 14.85
C ASP A 445 6.01 -3.16 13.78
N ASP A 446 7.13 -2.60 14.26
CA ASP A 446 8.20 -2.07 13.44
C ASP A 446 8.78 -3.15 12.51
N ASP A 447 8.95 -4.38 13.00
CA ASP A 447 9.53 -5.48 12.22
C ASP A 447 8.63 -5.87 11.05
N VAL A 448 7.32 -5.93 11.30
CA VAL A 448 6.28 -6.22 10.30
C VAL A 448 6.19 -5.10 9.27
N ARG A 449 6.25 -3.84 9.72
CA ARG A 449 6.26 -2.67 8.83
C ARG A 449 7.48 -2.65 7.91
N ARG A 450 8.67 -2.98 8.42
CA ARG A 450 9.89 -3.07 7.60
C ARG A 450 9.77 -4.16 6.54
N ALA A 451 9.20 -5.31 6.88
CA ALA A 451 8.93 -6.36 5.91
C ALA A 451 7.94 -5.92 4.83
N TYR A 452 6.88 -5.20 5.20
CA TYR A 452 5.92 -4.65 4.24
C TYR A 452 6.60 -3.68 3.28
N VAL A 453 7.37 -2.71 3.78
CA VAL A 453 8.07 -1.71 2.95
C VAL A 453 9.05 -2.39 1.99
N ALA A 454 9.82 -3.38 2.46
CA ALA A 454 10.76 -4.12 1.59
C ALA A 454 10.05 -4.84 0.43
N LEU A 455 8.86 -5.40 0.70
CA LEU A 455 8.02 -6.01 -0.34
C LEU A 455 7.44 -4.94 -1.27
N GLU A 456 6.81 -3.90 -0.72
CA GLU A 456 6.24 -2.78 -1.48
C GLU A 456 7.27 -2.17 -2.42
N ASP A 457 8.49 -1.91 -1.95
CA ASP A 457 9.59 -1.36 -2.75
C ASP A 457 10.05 -2.30 -3.86
N ALA A 458 10.12 -3.61 -3.61
CA ALA A 458 10.50 -4.58 -4.63
C ALA A 458 9.46 -4.65 -5.76
N PHE A 459 8.17 -4.63 -5.41
CA PHE A 459 7.07 -4.62 -6.39
C PHE A 459 6.97 -3.27 -7.12
N ALA A 460 7.07 -2.15 -6.40
CA ALA A 460 7.12 -0.82 -6.99
C ALA A 460 8.28 -0.72 -7.97
N GLY A 461 9.49 -1.20 -7.61
CA GLY A 461 10.65 -1.21 -8.50
C GLY A 461 10.45 -2.03 -9.77
N SER A 462 9.62 -3.07 -9.73
CA SER A 462 9.23 -3.83 -10.93
C SER A 462 8.32 -3.03 -11.85
N ILE A 463 7.31 -2.38 -11.29
CA ILE A 463 6.35 -1.55 -12.01
C ILE A 463 7.05 -0.29 -12.55
N GLU A 464 7.99 0.30 -11.81
CA GLU A 464 8.80 1.42 -12.29
C GLU A 464 9.56 1.06 -13.57
N ARG A 465 10.18 -0.12 -13.65
CA ARG A 465 10.86 -0.60 -14.85
C ARG A 465 9.90 -0.83 -16.02
N HIS A 466 8.71 -1.34 -15.72
CA HIS A 466 7.65 -1.55 -16.70
C HIS A 466 7.23 -0.21 -17.34
N GLU A 467 6.91 0.79 -16.51
CA GLU A 467 6.51 2.11 -16.97
C GLU A 467 7.66 2.87 -17.63
N ALA A 468 8.90 2.71 -17.14
CA ALA A 468 10.07 3.25 -17.79
C ALA A 468 10.29 2.66 -19.20
N GLN A 469 9.97 1.37 -19.41
CA GLN A 469 10.04 0.78 -20.74
C GLN A 469 9.03 1.41 -21.70
N HIS A 470 7.79 1.65 -21.28
CA HIS A 470 6.82 2.37 -22.10
C HIS A 470 7.37 3.73 -22.55
N ARG A 471 8.03 4.45 -21.65
CA ARG A 471 8.65 5.75 -21.97
C ARG A 471 9.74 5.64 -23.03
N LEU A 472 10.62 4.67 -22.90
CA LEU A 472 11.67 4.39 -23.89
C LEU A 472 11.08 3.98 -25.24
N ASP A 473 10.02 3.17 -25.22
CA ASP A 473 9.36 2.72 -26.44
C ASP A 473 8.69 3.89 -27.18
N TYR A 474 8.10 4.85 -26.46
CA TYR A 474 7.61 6.10 -27.05
C TYR A 474 8.75 6.94 -27.64
N ALA A 475 9.85 7.13 -26.91
CA ALA A 475 10.99 7.92 -27.37
C ALA A 475 11.65 7.32 -28.62
N ALA A 476 11.74 6.00 -28.69
CA ALA A 476 12.31 5.27 -29.81
C ALA A 476 11.30 4.96 -30.93
N ASP A 477 10.07 5.46 -30.82
CA ASP A 477 8.98 5.29 -31.77
C ASP A 477 8.69 3.81 -32.12
N VAL A 478 8.83 2.91 -31.14
CA VAL A 478 8.75 1.45 -31.34
C VAL A 478 7.42 1.03 -31.97
N MET A 479 6.33 1.66 -31.54
CA MET A 479 4.99 1.26 -31.92
C MET A 479 4.59 1.70 -33.34
N ARG A 480 5.38 2.56 -33.99
CA ARG A 480 5.21 2.90 -35.41
C ARG A 480 6.09 2.04 -36.34
N ARG A 481 6.95 1.17 -35.79
CA ARG A 481 7.83 0.28 -36.57
C ARG A 481 7.05 -0.87 -37.18
N ASP A 482 7.56 -1.41 -38.30
CA ASP A 482 7.08 -2.68 -38.83
C ASP A 482 7.67 -3.85 -38.04
N LEU A 483 6.81 -4.54 -37.27
CA LEU A 483 7.14 -5.63 -36.36
C LEU A 483 6.46 -6.94 -36.82
N PRO A 484 6.83 -7.52 -37.97
CA PRO A 484 6.09 -8.60 -38.62
C PRO A 484 5.91 -9.83 -37.72
N ALA A 485 6.94 -10.22 -36.97
CA ALA A 485 6.88 -11.35 -36.04
C ALA A 485 5.89 -11.13 -34.89
N LEU A 486 5.79 -9.89 -34.39
CA LEU A 486 4.83 -9.53 -33.35
C LEU A 486 3.41 -9.38 -33.92
N HIS A 487 3.28 -8.78 -35.09
CA HIS A 487 1.99 -8.61 -35.77
C HIS A 487 1.34 -9.94 -36.11
N GLU A 488 2.10 -10.90 -36.64
CA GLU A 488 1.61 -12.26 -36.90
C GLU A 488 1.02 -12.88 -35.63
N ARG A 489 1.70 -12.74 -34.50
CA ARG A 489 1.30 -13.31 -33.20
C ARG A 489 0.13 -12.59 -32.54
N LEU A 490 0.01 -11.28 -32.75
CA LEU A 490 -1.12 -10.49 -32.27
C LEU A 490 -2.33 -10.53 -33.21
N GLY A 491 -2.23 -11.20 -34.36
CA GLY A 491 -3.32 -11.40 -35.33
C GLY A 491 -3.52 -10.27 -36.35
N SER A 492 -2.43 -9.62 -36.79
CA SER A 492 -2.35 -8.50 -37.74
C SER A 492 -3.22 -7.29 -37.37
N PRO A 493 -2.66 -6.27 -36.69
CA PRO A 493 -3.48 -5.28 -36.01
C PRO A 493 -3.64 -3.95 -36.79
N PHE A 494 -3.42 -3.93 -38.11
CA PHE A 494 -3.51 -2.68 -38.88
C PHE A 494 -4.84 -2.53 -39.61
N PRO A 495 -5.63 -1.47 -39.33
CA PRO A 495 -6.61 -0.98 -40.29
C PRO A 495 -5.92 -0.44 -41.55
N ALA A 496 -6.68 -0.21 -42.62
CA ALA A 496 -6.17 0.35 -43.87
C ALA A 496 -5.33 1.63 -43.66
N GLU A 497 -4.40 1.91 -44.59
CA GLU A 497 -3.39 2.99 -44.50
C GLU A 497 -3.96 4.31 -43.93
N GLY A 498 -3.34 4.79 -42.84
CA GLY A 498 -3.53 6.14 -42.30
C GLY A 498 -4.31 6.28 -40.98
N VAL A 499 -4.86 5.20 -40.40
CA VAL A 499 -5.62 5.26 -39.14
C VAL A 499 -4.86 4.61 -37.98
N ARG A 500 -4.67 5.36 -36.89
CA ARG A 500 -4.10 4.88 -35.61
C ARG A 500 -5.05 3.85 -34.96
N ASP A 501 -4.58 2.61 -34.76
CA ASP A 501 -5.27 1.60 -33.92
C ASP A 501 -4.68 1.59 -32.51
N ASP A 502 -5.34 2.27 -31.57
CA ASP A 502 -4.89 2.36 -30.18
C ASP A 502 -4.79 0.99 -29.48
N ARG A 503 -5.58 0.00 -29.90
CA ARG A 503 -5.52 -1.35 -29.31
C ARG A 503 -4.30 -2.10 -29.80
N ALA A 504 -3.98 -1.99 -31.09
CA ALA A 504 -2.73 -2.50 -31.64
C ALA A 504 -1.53 -1.93 -30.88
N TRP A 505 -1.53 -0.61 -30.76
CA TRP A 505 -0.49 0.17 -30.11
C TRP A 505 -0.28 -0.25 -28.65
N SER A 506 -1.38 -0.39 -27.90
CA SER A 506 -1.34 -0.85 -26.50
C SER A 506 -0.78 -2.26 -26.39
N ARG A 507 -1.17 -3.20 -27.27
CA ARG A 507 -0.63 -4.58 -27.23
C ARG A 507 0.87 -4.64 -27.49
N ILE A 508 1.38 -3.83 -28.42
CA ILE A 508 2.81 -3.74 -28.71
C ILE A 508 3.56 -3.22 -27.48
N ALA A 509 3.08 -2.11 -26.91
CA ALA A 509 3.66 -1.48 -25.73
C ALA A 509 3.70 -2.44 -24.53
N GLU A 510 2.56 -3.06 -24.17
CA GLU A 510 2.48 -4.02 -23.07
C GLU A 510 3.37 -5.26 -23.29
N THR A 511 3.49 -5.74 -24.53
CA THR A 511 4.37 -6.88 -24.84
C THR A 511 5.83 -6.52 -24.60
N SER A 512 6.25 -5.33 -25.01
CA SER A 512 7.61 -4.83 -24.77
C SER A 512 7.88 -4.70 -23.28
N ALA A 513 6.99 -4.01 -22.55
CA ALA A 513 7.14 -3.72 -21.13
C ALA A 513 7.24 -5.00 -20.29
N TYR A 514 6.30 -5.94 -20.43
CA TYR A 514 6.33 -7.20 -19.68
C TYR A 514 7.55 -8.07 -19.98
N LEU A 515 7.97 -8.18 -21.24
CA LEU A 515 9.16 -8.94 -21.60
C LEU A 515 10.43 -8.29 -21.05
N SER A 516 10.51 -6.97 -21.11
CA SER A 516 11.63 -6.22 -20.55
C SER A 516 11.73 -6.42 -19.02
N GLU A 517 10.58 -6.50 -18.34
CA GLU A 517 10.49 -6.72 -16.90
C GLU A 517 11.00 -8.12 -16.52
N LEU A 518 10.54 -9.18 -17.22
CA LEU A 518 11.03 -10.54 -17.02
C LEU A 518 12.52 -10.69 -17.36
N ALA A 519 13.00 -9.98 -18.38
CA ALA A 519 14.37 -10.06 -18.86
C ALA A 519 15.39 -9.40 -17.91
N ARG A 520 14.96 -8.41 -17.12
CA ARG A 520 15.85 -7.59 -16.29
C ARG A 520 15.86 -7.98 -14.81
N ALA A 521 14.80 -8.62 -14.32
CA ALA A 521 14.62 -8.88 -12.89
C ALA A 521 14.38 -10.38 -12.61
N PRO A 522 15.42 -11.24 -12.79
CA PRO A 522 15.29 -12.68 -12.58
C PRO A 522 14.80 -13.04 -11.17
N GLU A 523 15.15 -12.25 -10.16
CA GLU A 523 14.74 -12.45 -8.77
C GLU A 523 13.21 -12.41 -8.57
N VAL A 524 12.48 -11.58 -9.32
CA VAL A 524 11.00 -11.49 -9.24
C VAL A 524 10.29 -12.18 -10.41
N ALA A 525 11.02 -12.73 -11.39
CA ALA A 525 10.46 -13.21 -12.65
C ALA A 525 9.34 -14.25 -12.49
N LYS A 526 9.43 -15.17 -11.53
CA LYS A 526 8.40 -16.19 -11.29
C LYS A 526 7.10 -15.60 -10.76
N VAL A 527 7.21 -14.70 -9.79
CA VAL A 527 6.05 -14.01 -9.20
C VAL A 527 5.41 -13.10 -10.23
N ASN A 528 6.22 -12.33 -10.99
CA ASN A 528 5.72 -11.49 -12.08
C ASN A 528 5.02 -12.31 -13.17
N LEU A 529 5.60 -13.44 -13.58
CA LEU A 529 4.98 -14.34 -14.56
C LEU A 529 3.58 -14.81 -14.10
N ALA A 530 3.41 -15.07 -12.80
CA ALA A 530 2.12 -15.45 -12.24
C ALA A 530 1.13 -14.28 -12.21
N LEU A 531 1.59 -13.08 -11.81
CA LEU A 531 0.77 -11.87 -11.82
C LEU A 531 0.31 -11.51 -13.23
N PHE A 532 1.19 -11.62 -14.23
CA PHE A 532 0.83 -11.45 -15.64
C PHE A 532 -0.18 -12.51 -16.08
N GLY A 533 0.06 -13.78 -15.68
CA GLY A 533 -0.83 -14.90 -15.96
C GLY A 533 -2.29 -14.65 -15.56
N ARG A 534 -2.54 -13.81 -14.55
CA ARG A 534 -3.90 -13.42 -14.13
C ARG A 534 -4.72 -12.78 -15.26
N HIS A 535 -4.09 -12.09 -16.20
CA HIS A 535 -4.79 -11.53 -17.38
C HIS A 535 -5.37 -12.62 -18.30
N LEU A 536 -4.88 -13.86 -18.18
CA LEU A 536 -5.40 -15.04 -18.89
C LEU A 536 -6.26 -15.95 -17.98
N PHE A 537 -5.93 -16.06 -16.70
CA PHE A 537 -6.67 -16.87 -15.73
C PHE A 537 -8.01 -16.26 -15.31
N THR A 538 -8.22 -14.95 -15.51
CA THR A 538 -9.48 -14.25 -15.17
C THR A 538 -10.32 -13.94 -16.41
N ARG A 539 -11.65 -14.17 -16.36
CA ARG A 539 -12.50 -14.02 -17.57
C ARG A 539 -12.68 -12.56 -17.94
N ARG A 540 -12.73 -11.69 -16.93
CA ARG A 540 -12.95 -10.25 -17.09
C ARG A 540 -11.78 -9.55 -17.78
N ALA A 541 -10.58 -10.10 -17.70
CA ALA A 541 -9.40 -9.54 -18.37
C ALA A 541 -9.26 -10.01 -19.83
N TRP A 542 -10.04 -11.02 -20.26
CA TRP A 542 -9.93 -11.53 -21.63
C TRP A 542 -10.32 -10.47 -22.68
N GLY A 543 -9.45 -10.28 -23.68
CA GLY A 543 -9.65 -9.30 -24.76
C GLY A 543 -9.02 -7.92 -24.51
N THR A 544 -8.37 -7.74 -23.36
CA THR A 544 -7.53 -6.58 -23.04
C THR A 544 -6.19 -6.65 -23.79
N ALA A 545 -5.44 -5.54 -23.83
CA ALA A 545 -4.11 -5.52 -24.45
C ALA A 545 -3.16 -6.47 -23.71
N GLU A 546 -3.19 -6.40 -22.38
CA GLU A 546 -2.46 -7.22 -21.43
C GLU A 546 -2.72 -8.71 -21.67
N SER A 547 -3.98 -9.13 -21.82
CA SER A 547 -4.29 -10.53 -22.10
C SER A 547 -3.69 -11.04 -23.41
N ALA A 548 -3.64 -10.21 -24.45
CA ALA A 548 -3.03 -10.60 -25.72
C ALA A 548 -1.50 -10.67 -25.60
N SER A 549 -0.88 -9.69 -24.95
CA SER A 549 0.56 -9.65 -24.69
C SER A 549 1.02 -10.87 -23.87
N VAL A 550 0.32 -11.17 -22.77
CA VAL A 550 0.67 -12.31 -21.90
C VAL A 550 0.54 -13.63 -22.65
N LEU A 551 -0.45 -13.80 -23.54
CA LEU A 551 -0.55 -14.99 -24.37
C LEU A 551 0.69 -15.17 -25.26
N VAL A 552 1.09 -14.11 -25.97
CA VAL A 552 2.29 -14.12 -26.83
C VAL A 552 3.55 -14.45 -26.02
N ILE A 553 3.65 -13.91 -24.81
CA ILE A 553 4.77 -14.16 -23.90
C ILE A 553 4.82 -15.62 -23.47
N TYR A 554 3.72 -16.20 -23.00
CA TYR A 554 3.69 -17.60 -22.55
C TYR A 554 4.07 -18.56 -23.69
N GLU A 555 3.47 -18.40 -24.88
CA GLU A 555 3.79 -19.23 -26.04
C GLU A 555 5.23 -19.03 -26.52
N GLY A 556 5.73 -17.79 -26.49
CA GLY A 556 7.10 -17.49 -26.90
C GLY A 556 8.14 -18.04 -25.94
N LEU A 557 7.93 -17.88 -24.63
CA LEU A 557 8.82 -18.46 -23.61
C LEU A 557 8.84 -19.99 -23.72
N ALA A 558 7.69 -20.62 -23.95
CA ALA A 558 7.62 -22.06 -24.17
C ALA A 558 8.50 -22.51 -25.34
N ARG A 559 8.45 -21.81 -26.48
CA ARG A 559 9.29 -22.10 -27.65
C ARG A 559 10.78 -21.94 -27.34
N HIS A 560 11.18 -20.80 -26.76
CA HIS A 560 12.59 -20.53 -26.42
C HIS A 560 13.16 -21.51 -25.39
N LEU A 561 12.31 -22.09 -24.55
CA LEU A 561 12.69 -23.04 -23.49
C LEU A 561 12.46 -24.50 -23.88
N ALA A 562 12.07 -24.76 -25.13
CA ALA A 562 11.71 -26.08 -25.67
C ALA A 562 10.68 -26.84 -24.81
N ILE A 563 9.68 -26.12 -24.30
CA ILE A 563 8.56 -26.68 -23.54
C ILE A 563 7.44 -27.01 -24.52
N GLU A 564 7.04 -28.28 -24.55
CA GLU A 564 5.89 -28.73 -25.34
C GLU A 564 4.60 -28.12 -24.79
N THR A 565 3.78 -27.55 -25.67
CA THR A 565 2.55 -26.85 -25.31
C THR A 565 1.37 -27.35 -26.12
N SER A 566 0.25 -27.60 -25.44
CA SER A 566 -1.04 -27.71 -26.11
C SER A 566 -1.51 -26.32 -26.55
N PRO A 567 -2.39 -26.21 -27.57
CA PRO A 567 -2.97 -24.93 -27.96
C PRO A 567 -3.63 -24.23 -26.76
N LEU A 568 -3.15 -23.03 -26.41
CA LEU A 568 -3.70 -22.25 -25.31
C LEU A 568 -5.03 -21.59 -25.68
N LEU A 569 -5.29 -21.37 -26.98
CA LEU A 569 -6.55 -20.86 -27.48
C LEU A 569 -7.38 -21.95 -28.15
N VAL A 570 -8.51 -22.28 -27.53
CA VAL A 570 -9.49 -23.24 -28.06
C VAL A 570 -10.83 -22.52 -28.23
N ARG A 571 -11.35 -22.49 -29.46
CA ARG A 571 -12.64 -21.83 -29.79
C ARG A 571 -12.71 -20.37 -29.30
N ARG A 572 -11.62 -19.59 -29.51
CA ARG A 572 -11.47 -18.18 -29.10
C ARG A 572 -11.55 -17.94 -27.59
N ARG A 573 -11.25 -18.96 -26.79
CA ARG A 573 -11.14 -18.87 -25.33
C ARG A 573 -9.81 -19.46 -24.89
N VAL A 574 -9.28 -18.94 -23.80
CA VAL A 574 -8.09 -19.52 -23.16
C VAL A 574 -8.47 -20.85 -22.52
N ASP A 575 -7.76 -21.91 -22.88
CA ASP A 575 -7.71 -23.16 -22.12
C ASP A 575 -6.83 -22.93 -20.89
N ARG A 576 -7.50 -22.68 -19.76
CA ARG A 576 -6.85 -22.32 -18.50
C ARG A 576 -6.08 -23.47 -17.87
N GLU A 577 -6.50 -24.70 -18.12
CA GLU A 577 -5.81 -25.87 -17.60
C GLU A 577 -4.53 -26.14 -18.40
N ALA A 578 -4.59 -25.99 -19.73
CA ALA A 578 -3.39 -26.01 -20.57
C ALA A 578 -2.41 -24.88 -20.19
N LEU A 579 -2.93 -23.68 -19.94
CA LEU A 579 -2.12 -22.56 -19.45
C LEU A 579 -1.50 -22.83 -18.09
N ALA A 580 -2.22 -23.44 -17.15
CA ALA A 580 -1.70 -23.80 -15.83
C ALA A 580 -0.55 -24.81 -15.94
N ARG A 581 -0.69 -25.84 -16.79
CA ARG A 581 0.40 -26.79 -17.07
C ARG A 581 1.63 -26.09 -17.64
N LEU A 582 1.43 -25.18 -18.60
CA LEU A 582 2.53 -24.39 -19.15
C LEU A 582 3.17 -23.48 -18.08
N HIS A 583 2.37 -22.82 -17.24
CA HIS A 583 2.88 -22.00 -16.15
C HIS A 583 3.80 -22.82 -15.21
N LEU A 584 3.36 -24.00 -14.80
CA LEU A 584 4.15 -24.90 -13.95
C LEU A 584 5.44 -25.34 -14.65
N ALA A 585 5.40 -25.63 -15.96
CA ALA A 585 6.57 -25.98 -16.75
C ALA A 585 7.57 -24.81 -16.88
N LEU A 586 7.07 -23.59 -17.09
CA LEU A 586 7.90 -22.37 -17.11
C LEU A 586 8.54 -22.12 -15.74
N ARG A 587 7.74 -22.20 -14.66
CA ARG A 587 8.21 -22.05 -13.27
C ARG A 587 9.33 -23.02 -12.93
N ALA A 588 9.26 -24.25 -13.42
CA ALA A 588 10.27 -25.27 -13.15
C ALA A 588 11.67 -24.89 -13.69
N LYS A 589 11.75 -23.94 -14.62
CA LYS A 589 13.02 -23.42 -15.13
C LYS A 589 13.71 -22.50 -14.10
N PRO A 590 15.04 -22.46 -14.08
CA PRO A 590 15.79 -21.46 -13.32
C PRO A 590 15.39 -20.04 -13.75
N ALA A 591 15.31 -19.11 -12.79
CA ALA A 591 14.84 -17.76 -13.09
C ALA A 591 15.76 -17.00 -14.08
N ALA A 592 17.06 -17.27 -14.03
CA ALA A 592 18.01 -16.74 -15.01
C ALA A 592 17.78 -17.31 -16.43
N GLU A 593 17.29 -18.54 -16.57
CA GLU A 593 16.92 -19.12 -17.88
C GLU A 593 15.65 -18.47 -18.42
N LEU A 594 14.66 -18.24 -17.56
CA LEU A 594 13.44 -17.48 -17.91
C LEU A 594 13.78 -16.06 -18.37
N ALA A 595 14.64 -15.34 -17.63
CA ALA A 595 15.05 -13.98 -18.00
C ALA A 595 15.79 -13.93 -19.35
N ARG A 596 16.69 -14.90 -19.61
CA ARG A 596 17.35 -15.01 -20.93
C ARG A 596 16.36 -15.32 -22.05
N ALA A 597 15.41 -16.22 -21.83
CA ALA A 597 14.37 -16.52 -22.81
C ALA A 597 13.46 -15.31 -23.07
N ALA A 598 13.10 -14.55 -22.05
CA ALA A 598 12.34 -13.31 -22.20
C ALA A 598 13.10 -12.27 -23.01
N ARG A 599 14.41 -12.10 -22.76
CA ARG A 599 15.28 -11.23 -23.57
C ARG A 599 15.32 -11.68 -25.03
N ALA A 600 15.60 -12.95 -25.28
CA ALA A 600 15.67 -13.49 -26.64
C ALA A 600 14.34 -13.36 -27.40
N LEU A 601 13.22 -13.56 -26.70
CA LEU A 601 11.89 -13.35 -27.27
C LEU A 601 11.61 -11.88 -27.57
N TRP A 602 12.04 -10.95 -26.70
CA TRP A 602 11.94 -9.52 -26.98
C TRP A 602 12.74 -9.18 -28.25
N GLU A 603 14.00 -9.64 -28.34
CA GLU A 603 14.86 -9.37 -29.48
C GLU A 603 14.30 -9.92 -30.79
N GLU A 604 13.69 -11.10 -30.74
CA GLU A 604 12.99 -11.71 -31.87
C GLU A 604 11.77 -10.90 -32.32
N LEU A 605 10.93 -10.47 -31.37
CA LEU A 605 9.67 -9.77 -31.66
C LEU A 605 9.89 -8.32 -32.13
N PHE A 606 10.88 -7.65 -31.57
CA PHE A 606 11.16 -6.23 -31.81
C PHE A 606 12.31 -5.99 -32.80
N GLY A 607 13.01 -7.05 -33.22
CA GLY A 607 14.05 -6.99 -34.26
C GLY A 607 15.30 -6.20 -33.87
N ALA A 608 15.52 -5.98 -32.57
CA ALA A 608 16.62 -5.20 -32.03
C ALA A 608 17.07 -5.76 -30.66
N PRO A 609 18.27 -5.44 -30.17
CA PRO A 609 18.69 -5.76 -28.80
C PRO A 609 17.77 -5.07 -27.78
N LEU A 610 17.39 -5.76 -26.69
CA LEU A 610 16.66 -5.13 -25.60
C LEU A 610 17.54 -4.04 -24.94
N PRO A 611 17.12 -2.76 -24.93
CA PRO A 611 17.92 -1.68 -24.36
C PRO A 611 18.29 -1.96 -22.91
N ASN A 612 19.50 -1.54 -22.49
CA ASN A 612 19.87 -1.63 -21.10
C ASN A 612 19.04 -0.61 -20.29
N LEU A 613 18.59 -0.97 -19.10
CA LEU A 613 17.85 -0.06 -18.23
C LEU A 613 18.44 -0.14 -16.83
N GLU A 614 19.12 0.93 -16.42
CA GLU A 614 19.75 1.04 -15.12
C GLU A 614 18.98 2.03 -14.25
N ARG A 615 18.61 1.62 -13.02
CA ARG A 615 18.10 2.55 -12.01
C ARG A 615 19.28 3.34 -11.46
N LEU A 616 19.24 4.66 -11.60
CA LEU A 616 20.22 5.54 -11.00
C LEU A 616 20.01 5.56 -9.48
N PRO A 617 21.10 5.53 -8.67
CA PRO A 617 20.97 5.57 -7.23
C PRO A 617 20.40 6.92 -6.78
N ASP A 618 19.57 6.88 -5.73
CA ASP A 618 19.14 8.11 -5.10
C ASP A 618 20.36 8.83 -4.50
N PRO A 619 20.40 10.17 -4.55
CA PRO A 619 21.48 10.94 -3.95
C PRO A 619 21.52 10.71 -2.44
N ALA A 620 22.73 10.71 -1.87
CA ALA A 620 22.90 10.64 -0.42
C ALA A 620 22.15 11.80 0.27
N PRO A 621 21.67 11.60 1.52
CA PRO A 621 21.13 12.68 2.32
C PRO A 621 22.10 13.87 2.34
N LEU A 622 21.57 15.07 2.13
CA LEU A 622 22.38 16.27 2.36
C LEU A 622 22.77 16.30 3.85
N PRO A 623 24.01 16.67 4.19
CA PRO A 623 24.39 16.86 5.59
C PRO A 623 23.45 17.89 6.22
N GLU A 624 22.96 17.61 7.44
CA GLU A 624 22.17 18.58 8.20
C GLU A 624 23.03 19.83 8.45
N GLU A 625 22.62 20.97 7.89
CA GLU A 625 23.29 22.29 8.06
C GLU A 625 22.92 22.97 9.37
#